data_AF-A0ABC9QIA3-F1
#
_entry.id   AF-A0ABC9QIA3-F1
#
_cell.length_a   1.000
_cell.length_b   1.000
_cell.length_c   1.000
_cell.angle_alpha   90.00
_cell.angle_beta   90.00
_cell.angle_gamma   90.00
#
_symmetry.space_group_name_H-M   'P 1'
#
loop_
_entity.id
_entity.type
_entity.pdbx_description
1 polymer ?
#
loop_
_entity_poly.entity_id
_entity_poly.type
_entity_poly.pdbx_seq_one_letter_code
_entity_poly.pdbx_strand_id
1 'polypeptide(L)' 'IGQDLAYAENGNSHPDDYQNSASYESQMYEHILTKAYGEKEEVKTHSIWLLFKNWFENEMIPNTRKMGITTYNCTEGGAR' A
#
# COMPACT_ATOMS: atom_id res chain seq x y z
N ILE A 1 -5.11 8.07 -2.84
CA ILE A 1 -6.33 7.22 -2.81
C ILE A 1 -6.02 5.98 -3.64
N GLY A 2 -6.36 4.78 -3.16
CA GLY A 2 -6.12 3.52 -3.89
C GLY A 2 -4.68 3.01 -3.90
N GLN A 3 -3.85 3.43 -2.94
CA GLN A 3 -2.47 2.98 -2.77
C GLN A 3 -2.27 2.43 -1.37
N ASP A 4 -3.15 1.52 -0.95
CA ASP A 4 -3.07 0.92 0.38
C ASP A 4 -1.82 0.04 0.54
N LEU A 5 -1.26 -0.46 -0.57
CA LEU A 5 -0.05 -1.29 -0.55
C LEU A 5 -0.20 -2.49 0.40
N ALA A 6 -1.43 -2.99 0.50
CA ALA A 6 -1.87 -4.06 1.37
C ALA A 6 -2.99 -4.86 0.70
N TYR A 7 -3.12 -6.13 1.06
CA TYR A 7 -4.23 -6.97 0.64
C TYR A 7 -5.50 -6.59 1.41
N ALA A 8 -6.65 -6.81 0.80
CA ALA A 8 -7.93 -6.76 1.49
C ALA A 8 -8.02 -7.88 2.55
N GLU A 9 -8.96 -7.75 3.50
CA GLU A 9 -9.16 -8.73 4.57
C GLU A 9 -9.45 -10.16 4.04
N ASN A 10 -10.14 -10.25 2.90
CA ASN A 10 -10.41 -11.50 2.20
C ASN A 10 -9.20 -12.06 1.42
N GLY A 11 -8.06 -11.36 1.41
CA GLY A 11 -6.83 -11.74 0.71
C GLY A 11 -6.75 -11.29 -0.74
N ASN A 12 -7.73 -10.54 -1.26
CA ASN A 12 -7.66 -9.97 -2.61
C ASN A 12 -6.51 -8.96 -2.71
N SER A 13 -5.79 -8.97 -3.83
CA SER A 13 -4.75 -7.99 -4.13
C SER A 13 -5.24 -6.79 -4.93
N HIS A 14 -6.40 -6.91 -5.56
CA HIS A 14 -7.00 -5.89 -6.42
C HIS A 14 -8.50 -5.69 -6.11
N PRO A 15 -9.09 -4.58 -6.56
CA PRO A 15 -10.55 -4.38 -6.54
C PRO A 15 -11.32 -5.43 -7.36
N ASP A 16 -12.60 -5.60 -7.05
CA ASP A 16 -13.48 -6.61 -7.67
C ASP A 16 -13.67 -6.39 -9.18
N ASP A 17 -13.57 -5.16 -9.65
CA ASP A 17 -13.71 -4.77 -11.06
C ASP A 17 -12.38 -4.78 -11.83
N TYR A 18 -11.31 -5.31 -11.24
CA TYR A 18 -10.03 -5.43 -11.93
C TYR A 18 -10.10 -6.43 -13.09
N GLN A 19 -9.62 -6.01 -14.28
CA GLN A 19 -9.71 -6.76 -15.53
C GLN A 19 -9.20 -8.21 -15.46
N ASN A 20 -8.20 -8.49 -14.61
CA ASN A 20 -7.55 -9.80 -14.50
C ASN A 20 -8.01 -10.60 -13.26
N SER A 21 -9.10 -10.19 -12.60
CA SER A 21 -9.63 -10.66 -11.31
C SER A 21 -8.98 -10.05 -10.07
N ALA A 22 -9.78 -9.86 -9.01
CA ALA A 22 -9.36 -9.34 -7.71
C ALA A 22 -8.19 -10.11 -7.06
N SER A 23 -8.03 -11.38 -7.41
CA SER A 23 -7.02 -12.28 -6.86
C SER A 23 -5.78 -12.48 -7.74
N TYR A 24 -5.66 -11.74 -8.84
CA TYR A 24 -4.63 -11.97 -9.87
C TYR A 24 -3.21 -12.15 -9.32
N GLU A 25 -2.83 -11.36 -8.30
CA GLU A 25 -1.50 -11.40 -7.67
C GLU A 25 -1.52 -11.87 -6.20
N SER A 26 -2.68 -12.31 -5.69
CA SER A 26 -2.85 -12.61 -4.26
C SER A 26 -1.89 -13.67 -3.71
N GLN A 27 -1.36 -14.54 -4.57
CA GLN A 27 -0.45 -15.64 -4.19
C GLN A 27 0.94 -15.50 -4.85
N MET A 28 1.21 -14.40 -5.56
CA MET A 28 2.45 -14.23 -6.32
C MET A 28 3.67 -14.03 -5.41
N TYR A 29 3.46 -13.41 -4.24
CA TYR A 29 4.51 -13.05 -3.30
C TYR A 29 4.19 -13.57 -1.90
N GLU A 30 5.22 -13.77 -1.09
CA GLU A 30 5.07 -14.07 0.33
C GLU A 30 4.38 -12.91 1.06
N HIS A 31 3.43 -13.26 1.93
CA HIS A 31 2.68 -12.30 2.72
C HIS A 31 3.49 -11.87 3.94
N ILE A 32 3.65 -10.57 4.09
CA ILE A 32 4.31 -9.93 5.24
C ILE A 32 3.22 -9.23 6.06
N LEU A 33 3.20 -9.45 7.37
CA LEU A 33 2.32 -8.70 8.27
C LEU A 33 2.99 -7.38 8.68
N THR A 34 2.24 -6.28 8.58
CA THR A 34 2.65 -4.96 9.10
C THR A 34 1.45 -4.25 9.73
N LYS A 35 1.70 -3.15 10.44
CA LYS A 35 0.64 -2.30 10.98
C LYS A 35 -0.04 -1.51 9.85
N ALA A 36 -1.34 -1.25 9.99
CA ALA A 36 -2.03 -0.28 9.16
C ALA A 36 -1.66 1.16 9.55
N TYR A 37 -1.84 2.13 8.65
CA TYR A 37 -1.62 3.57 8.94
C TYR A 37 -2.48 4.09 10.12
N GLY A 38 -3.67 3.52 10.35
CA GLY A 38 -4.49 3.81 11.53
C GLY A 38 -3.96 3.26 12.86
N GLU A 39 -2.82 2.57 12.87
CA GLU A 39 -2.13 1.95 14.02
C GLU A 39 -2.92 0.94 14.86
N LYS A 40 -4.19 0.68 14.53
CA LYS A 40 -5.08 -0.21 15.29
C LYS A 40 -5.09 -1.66 14.78
N GLU A 41 -4.76 -1.85 13.51
CA GLU A 41 -4.95 -3.11 12.81
C GLU A 41 -3.65 -3.60 12.17
N GLU A 42 -3.60 -4.90 11.88
CA GLU A 42 -2.54 -5.51 11.08
C GLU A 42 -3.07 -5.84 9.70
N VAL A 43 -2.25 -5.56 8.69
CA VAL A 43 -2.57 -5.84 7.30
C VAL A 43 -1.45 -6.66 6.67
N LYS A 44 -1.83 -7.45 5.67
CA LYS A 44 -0.88 -8.21 4.88
C LYS A 44 -0.39 -7.34 3.72
N THR A 45 0.90 -7.42 3.43
CA THR A 45 1.56 -6.76 2.29
C THR A 45 2.60 -7.70 1.68
N HIS A 46 3.40 -7.22 0.74
CA HIS A 46 4.54 -7.96 0.20
C HIS A 46 5.73 -7.03 -0.08
N SER A 47 6.89 -7.61 -0.37
CA SER A 47 8.18 -6.89 -0.47
C SER A 47 8.18 -5.75 -1.49
N ILE A 48 7.55 -5.94 -2.65
CA ILE A 48 7.45 -4.91 -3.70
C ILE A 48 6.59 -3.73 -3.27
N TRP A 49 5.46 -3.97 -2.59
CA TRP A 49 4.65 -2.89 -2.02
C TRP A 49 5.40 -2.11 -0.93
N LEU A 50 6.18 -2.81 -0.09
CA LEU A 50 7.03 -2.16 0.90
C LEU A 50 8.14 -1.30 0.27
N LEU A 51 8.68 -1.72 -0.88
CA LEU A 51 9.63 -0.94 -1.66
C LEU A 51 8.99 0.37 -2.16
N PHE A 52 7.79 0.32 -2.73
CA PHE A 52 7.07 1.52 -3.16
C PHE A 52 6.77 2.45 -1.99
N LYS A 53 6.30 1.92 -0.86
CA LYS A 53 6.09 2.69 0.37
C LYS A 53 7.37 3.40 0.81
N ASN A 54 8.48 2.66 0.88
CA ASN A 54 9.78 3.21 1.27
C ASN A 54 10.24 4.33 0.31
N TRP A 55 10.03 4.16 -1.00
CA TRP A 55 10.32 5.20 -1.98
C TRP A 55 9.43 6.44 -1.82
N PHE A 56 8.12 6.27 -1.57
CA PHE A 56 7.23 7.41 -1.32
C PHE A 56 7.69 8.22 -0.10
N GLU A 57 8.00 7.54 1.00
CA GLU A 57 8.37 8.16 2.27
C GLU A 57 9.74 8.84 2.25
N ASN A 58 10.73 8.22 1.60
CA ASN A 58 12.12 8.67 1.68
C ASN A 58 12.56 9.50 0.46
N GLU A 59 11.90 9.34 -0.70
CA GLU A 59 12.28 10.04 -1.92
C GLU A 59 11.19 11.02 -2.37
N MET A 60 9.98 10.54 -2.64
CA MET A 60 8.93 11.36 -3.25
C MET A 60 8.46 12.49 -2.32
N ILE A 61 8.09 12.18 -1.07
CA ILE A 61 7.56 13.17 -0.12
C ILE A 61 8.60 14.26 0.20
N PRO A 62 9.87 13.94 0.52
CA PRO A 62 10.89 14.96 0.74
C PRO A 62 11.14 15.84 -0.49
N ASN A 63 11.13 15.27 -1.70
CA ASN A 63 11.37 16.04 -2.92
C ASN A 63 10.19 16.94 -3.29
N THR A 64 8.95 16.44 -3.18
CA THR A 64 7.74 17.26 -3.39
C THR A 64 7.68 18.43 -2.41
N ARG A 65 8.03 18.20 -1.13
CA ARG A 65 8.14 19.26 -0.13
C ARG A 65 9.17 20.34 -0.50
N LYS A 66 10.35 19.95 -1.01
CA LYS A 66 11.37 20.91 -1.50
C LYS A 66 10.87 21.75 -2.68
N MET A 67 9.98 21.21 -3.49
CA MET A 67 9.35 21.89 -4.62
C MET A 67 8.15 22.77 -4.22
N GLY A 68 7.81 22.85 -2.94
CA GLY A 68 6.64 23.57 -2.45
C GLY A 68 5.31 22.87 -2.74
N ILE A 69 5.34 21.57 -3.07
CA ILE A 69 4.16 20.75 -3.32
C ILE A 69 3.75 20.09 -2.00
N THR A 70 2.48 20.22 -1.64
CA THR A 70 1.92 19.53 -0.48
C THR A 70 1.35 18.18 -0.89
N THR A 71 1.79 17.13 -0.19
CA THR A 71 1.38 15.74 -0.45
C THR A 71 0.54 15.25 0.73
N TYR A 72 -0.60 14.63 0.43
CA TYR A 72 -1.50 14.05 1.43
C TYR A 72 -1.56 12.54 1.26
N ASN A 73 -1.27 11.81 2.35
CA ASN A 73 -1.60 10.40 2.40
C ASN A 73 -3.08 10.24 2.79
N CYS A 74 -3.87 9.64 1.91
CA CYS A 74 -5.29 9.39 2.11
C CYS A 74 -5.60 7.89 2.28
N THR A 75 -4.63 7.09 2.71
CA THR A 75 -4.83 5.68 3.07
C THR A 75 -5.12 5.59 4.56
N GLU A 76 -6.23 4.94 4.93
CA GLU A 76 -6.60 4.74 6.34
C GLU A 76 -6.23 3.32 6.80
N GLY A 77 -6.41 2.32 5.92
CA GLY A 77 -6.13 0.91 6.18
C GLY A 77 -4.86 0.36 5.52
N GLY A 78 -4.09 1.18 4.80
CA GLY A 78 -2.91 0.74 4.07
C GLY A 78 -1.71 0.36 4.94
N ALA A 79 -0.75 -0.36 4.36
CA ALA A 79 0.49 -0.79 5.01
C ALA A 79 1.35 0.39 5.47
N ARG A 80 1.70 0.38 6.76
CA ARG A 80 2.64 1.32 7.40
C ARG A 80 4.06 0.78 7.47
#